data_AF-A0A5B2UXC4-F1
#
_entry.id   AF-A0A5B2UXC4-F1
#
_cell.length_a   1.000
_cell.length_b   1.000
_cell.length_c   1.000
_cell.angle_alpha   90.00
_cell.angle_beta   90.00
_cell.angle_gamma   90.00
#
_symmetry.space_group_name_H-M   'P 1'
#
loop_
_entity.id
_entity.type
_entity.pdbx_description
1 polymer ?
#
loop_
_entity_poly.entity_id
_entity_poly.type
_entity_poly.pdbx_seq_one_letter_code
_entity_poly.pdbx_strand_id
1 'polypeptide(L)'
;MNQPITRDEMRVFLIVWRCAYTERPLQIHYRVPTMGRYKSLLIAIALFVAAWFLLLSATAGVPENPADLSDTSGLPPVTIYAVALQAIGIVAIIVSVLGMLASYKIRSVSFGFRLAVFWVSNALLVLASLLGVFVIASYVLGTISGVAGVALYIASLALVVIAAPKRVTIKHQP
;
A
#
# COMPACT_ATOMS: atom_id res chain seq x y z
N MET A 1 -2.49 -40.95 53.92
CA MET A 1 -3.82 -41.50 53.63
C MET A 1 -4.22 -41.01 52.25
N ASN A 2 -3.89 -41.77 51.19
CA ASN A 2 -4.17 -41.38 49.81
C ASN A 2 -5.51 -42.01 49.40
N GLN A 3 -6.55 -41.19 49.26
CA GLN A 3 -7.81 -41.67 48.72
C GLN A 3 -7.69 -41.82 47.19
N PRO A 4 -8.10 -42.97 46.62
CA PRO A 4 -8.07 -43.19 45.18
C PRO A 4 -9.12 -42.32 44.49
N ILE A 5 -8.69 -41.56 43.49
CA ILE A 5 -9.55 -40.74 42.62
C ILE A 5 -10.58 -41.65 41.94
N THR A 6 -11.85 -41.35 42.13
CA THR A 6 -12.98 -42.14 41.62
C THR A 6 -13.16 -41.92 40.13
N ARG A 7 -13.65 -42.96 39.44
CA ARG A 7 -13.76 -43.03 37.97
C ARG A 7 -14.62 -41.92 37.35
N ASP A 8 -15.50 -41.32 38.14
CA ASP A 8 -16.41 -40.25 37.69
C ASP A 8 -15.73 -38.88 37.66
N GLU A 9 -14.77 -38.61 38.55
CA GLU A 9 -13.95 -37.39 38.53
C GLU A 9 -13.09 -37.31 37.26
N MET A 10 -12.54 -38.44 36.80
CA MET A 10 -11.80 -38.51 35.54
C MET A 10 -12.67 -38.20 34.31
N ARG A 11 -13.97 -38.53 34.35
CA ARG A 11 -14.87 -38.23 33.22
C ARG A 11 -15.19 -36.75 33.14
N VAL A 12 -15.39 -36.08 34.28
CA VAL A 12 -15.59 -34.63 34.33
C VAL A 12 -14.33 -33.91 33.85
N PHE A 13 -13.14 -34.34 34.30
CA PHE A 13 -11.88 -33.80 33.79
C PHE A 13 -11.69 -34.03 32.30
N LEU A 14 -12.02 -35.21 31.76
CA LEU A 14 -11.94 -35.46 30.33
C LEU A 14 -12.94 -34.65 29.51
N ILE A 15 -14.13 -34.36 30.03
CA ILE A 15 -15.14 -33.53 29.36
C ILE A 15 -14.73 -32.05 29.40
N VAL A 16 -14.26 -31.56 30.55
CA VAL A 16 -13.74 -30.18 30.69
C VAL A 16 -12.48 -29.98 29.85
N TRP A 17 -11.58 -30.97 29.81
CA TRP A 17 -10.39 -30.94 28.99
C TRP A 17 -10.70 -31.07 27.49
N ARG A 18 -11.72 -31.86 27.10
CA ARG A 18 -12.23 -31.84 25.72
C ARG A 18 -12.80 -30.48 25.35
N CYS A 19 -13.57 -29.84 26.23
CA CYS A 19 -14.09 -28.50 25.99
C CYS A 19 -12.98 -27.43 25.89
N ALA A 20 -11.92 -27.55 26.68
CA ALA A 20 -10.80 -26.60 26.67
C ALA A 20 -9.85 -26.79 25.47
N TYR A 21 -9.75 -27.99 24.89
CA TYR A 21 -8.81 -28.28 23.78
C TYR A 21 -9.48 -28.49 22.41
N THR A 22 -10.81 -28.58 22.32
CA THR A 22 -11.50 -28.33 21.05
C THR A 22 -11.76 -26.85 20.83
N GLU A 23 -10.71 -26.03 20.92
CA GLU A 23 -10.58 -24.90 20.01
C GLU A 23 -10.36 -25.46 18.60
N ARG A 24 -11.40 -26.08 18.02
CA ARG A 24 -11.53 -25.96 16.58
C ARG A 24 -11.73 -24.47 16.39
N PRO A 25 -10.82 -23.73 15.73
CA PRO A 25 -11.15 -22.38 15.33
C PRO A 25 -12.42 -22.56 14.52
N LEU A 26 -13.52 -22.04 15.06
CA LEU A 26 -14.74 -21.87 14.32
C LEU A 26 -14.29 -21.02 13.14
N GLN A 27 -14.05 -21.71 12.02
CA GLN A 27 -13.77 -21.13 10.72
C GLN A 27 -15.09 -20.51 10.29
N ILE A 28 -15.53 -19.49 11.02
CA ILE A 28 -16.54 -18.59 10.52
C ILE A 28 -15.82 -17.94 9.36
N HIS A 29 -16.17 -18.45 8.18
CA HIS A 29 -15.67 -18.03 6.90
C HIS A 29 -16.24 -16.64 6.65
N TYR A 30 -15.85 -15.66 7.48
CA TYR A 30 -16.00 -14.26 7.18
C TYR A 30 -15.11 -14.05 5.96
N ARG A 31 -15.73 -14.14 4.80
CA ARG A 31 -15.18 -13.71 3.53
C ARG A 31 -15.01 -12.20 3.64
N VAL A 32 -14.02 -11.75 4.42
CA VAL A 32 -13.54 -10.37 4.40
C VAL A 32 -13.23 -10.13 2.92
N PRO A 33 -13.91 -9.18 2.27
CA PRO A 33 -13.78 -8.95 0.84
C PRO A 33 -12.37 -8.43 0.57
N THR A 34 -11.45 -9.37 0.42
CA THR A 34 -10.03 -9.15 0.15
C THR A 34 -9.83 -8.65 -1.27
N MET A 35 -10.80 -8.89 -2.16
CA MET A 35 -10.80 -8.39 -3.53
C MET A 35 -10.80 -6.84 -3.61
N GLY A 36 -11.38 -6.13 -2.64
CA GLY A 36 -11.42 -4.66 -2.68
C GLY A 36 -10.05 -3.99 -2.50
N ARG A 37 -9.16 -4.58 -1.71
CA ARG A 37 -7.85 -3.98 -1.37
C ARG A 37 -6.87 -4.02 -2.53
N TYR A 38 -6.77 -5.17 -3.20
CA TYR A 38 -5.91 -5.31 -4.38
C TYR A 38 -6.40 -4.42 -5.53
N LYS A 39 -7.72 -4.29 -5.70
CA LYS A 39 -8.30 -3.34 -6.65
C LYS A 39 -7.89 -1.90 -6.33
N SER A 40 -7.96 -1.49 -5.06
CA SER A 40 -7.51 -0.16 -4.62
C SER A 40 -6.04 0.10 -4.94
N LEU A 41 -5.16 -0.88 -4.72
CA LEU A 41 -3.73 -0.75 -5.05
C LEU A 41 -3.46 -0.71 -6.55
N LEU A 42 -4.16 -1.53 -7.34
CA LEU A 42 -4.05 -1.50 -8.80
C LEU A 42 -4.52 -0.15 -9.36
N ILE A 43 -5.62 0.39 -8.81
CA ILE A 43 -6.07 1.74 -9.17
C ILE A 43 -5.03 2.78 -8.73
N ALA A 44 -4.44 2.67 -7.54
CA ALA A 44 -3.39 3.58 -7.10
C ALA A 44 -2.19 3.58 -8.06
N ILE A 45 -1.72 2.40 -8.47
CA ILE A 45 -0.65 2.25 -9.47
C ILE A 45 -1.06 2.88 -10.81
N ALA A 46 -2.29 2.65 -11.27
CA ALA A 46 -2.78 3.24 -12.51
C ALA A 46 -2.83 4.77 -12.45
N LEU A 47 -3.30 5.35 -11.34
CA LEU A 47 -3.32 6.80 -11.12
C LEU A 47 -1.90 7.37 -11.04
N PHE A 48 -0.98 6.65 -10.39
CA PHE A 48 0.43 7.04 -10.30
C PHE A 48 1.10 7.07 -11.69
N VAL A 49 0.85 6.07 -12.53
CA VAL A 49 1.34 6.05 -13.92
C VAL A 49 0.69 7.15 -14.75
N ALA A 50 -0.61 7.39 -14.60
CA ALA A 50 -1.29 8.51 -15.26
C ALA A 50 -0.70 9.87 -14.83
N ALA A 51 -0.32 10.02 -13.57
CA ALA A 51 0.36 11.21 -13.06
C ALA A 51 1.72 11.44 -13.74
N TRP A 52 2.44 10.39 -14.13
CA TRP A 52 3.70 10.53 -14.88
C TRP A 52 3.48 11.15 -16.25
N PHE A 53 2.45 10.69 -16.97
CA PHE A 53 2.12 11.26 -18.28
C PHE A 53 1.71 12.73 -18.17
N LEU A 54 1.02 13.11 -17.10
CA LEU A 54 0.68 14.51 -16.84
C LEU A 54 1.91 15.34 -16.46
N LEU A 55 2.83 14.79 -15.66
CA LEU A 55 4.10 15.46 -15.33
C LEU A 55 4.92 15.70 -16.62
N LEU A 56 5.10 14.68 -17.46
CA LEU A 56 5.81 14.82 -18.73
C LEU A 56 5.13 15.84 -19.65
N SER A 57 3.81 15.79 -19.76
CA SER A 57 3.04 16.78 -20.53
C SER A 57 3.24 18.19 -19.99
N ALA A 58 3.30 18.36 -18.66
CA ALA A 58 3.53 19.64 -18.02
C ALA A 58 4.95 20.17 -18.26
N THR A 59 5.94 19.29 -18.39
CA THR A 59 7.34 19.69 -18.68
C THR A 59 7.56 20.16 -20.12
N ALA A 60 6.70 19.78 -21.06
CA ALA A 60 6.87 20.16 -22.47
C ALA A 60 6.80 21.68 -22.73
N GLY A 61 6.22 22.44 -21.82
CA GLY A 61 6.16 23.91 -21.90
C GLY A 61 7.28 24.65 -21.14
N VAL A 62 8.24 23.94 -20.55
CA VAL A 62 9.30 24.54 -19.72
C VAL A 62 10.53 24.83 -20.58
N PRO A 63 11.04 26.08 -20.62
CA PRO A 63 12.26 26.41 -21.36
C PRO A 63 13.49 25.69 -20.79
N GLU A 64 14.45 25.38 -21.66
CA GLU A 64 15.68 24.63 -21.34
C GLU A 64 16.52 25.32 -20.26
N ASN A 65 16.66 26.65 -20.38
CA ASN A 65 17.29 27.48 -19.37
C ASN A 65 16.36 28.65 -18.98
N PRO A 66 15.80 28.65 -17.75
CA PRO A 66 14.93 29.73 -17.31
C PRO A 66 15.69 31.02 -16.96
N ALA A 67 17.03 30.96 -16.81
CA ALA A 67 17.87 32.13 -16.51
C ALA A 67 18.42 32.80 -17.79
N ASP A 68 18.58 32.06 -18.88
CA ASP A 68 19.02 32.58 -20.18
C ASP A 68 18.32 31.84 -21.32
N LEU A 69 17.33 32.48 -21.94
CA LEU A 69 16.53 31.90 -23.02
C LEU A 69 17.31 31.70 -24.33
N SER A 70 18.53 32.24 -24.42
CA SER A 70 19.39 32.09 -25.60
C SER A 70 20.31 30.86 -25.53
N ASP A 71 20.48 30.28 -24.34
CA ASP A 71 21.24 29.06 -24.14
C ASP A 71 20.32 27.83 -24.25
N THR A 72 20.51 27.08 -25.33
CA THR A 72 19.80 25.81 -25.61
C THR A 72 20.61 24.58 -25.19
N SER A 73 21.69 24.80 -24.44
CA SER A 73 22.63 23.74 -24.07
C SER A 73 22.18 23.09 -22.75
N GLY A 74 21.45 21.98 -22.83
CA GLY A 74 21.20 21.11 -21.69
C GLY A 74 19.76 20.65 -21.53
N LEU A 75 19.54 19.73 -20.59
CA LEU A 75 18.20 19.28 -20.23
C LEU A 75 17.64 20.17 -19.11
N PRO A 76 16.37 20.63 -19.21
CA PRO A 76 15.72 21.32 -18.11
C PRO A 76 15.82 20.48 -16.82
N PRO A 77 16.12 21.07 -15.65
CA PRO A 77 16.21 20.33 -14.39
C PRO A 77 14.96 19.50 -14.10
N VAL A 78 13.78 20.02 -14.43
CA VAL A 78 12.51 19.31 -14.26
C VAL A 78 12.44 18.01 -15.06
N THR A 79 13.04 17.97 -16.26
CA THR A 79 13.09 16.77 -17.11
C THR A 79 14.00 15.72 -16.48
N ILE A 80 15.15 16.12 -15.92
CA ILE A 80 16.06 15.22 -15.22
C ILE A 80 15.35 14.59 -14.00
N TYR A 81 14.67 15.41 -13.19
CA TYR A 81 13.90 14.92 -12.05
C TYR A 81 12.73 14.02 -12.47
N ALA A 82 12.02 14.35 -13.56
CA ALA A 82 10.93 13.52 -14.07
C ALA A 82 11.43 12.14 -14.52
N VAL A 83 12.55 12.06 -15.23
CA VAL A 83 13.15 10.79 -15.66
C VAL A 83 13.63 9.98 -14.46
N ALA A 84 14.32 10.60 -13.51
CA ALA A 84 14.76 9.93 -12.28
C ALA A 84 13.56 9.39 -11.48
N LEU A 85 12.48 10.17 -11.40
CA LEU A 85 11.25 9.78 -10.72
C LEU A 85 10.57 8.57 -11.39
N GLN A 86 10.58 8.50 -12.72
CA GLN A 86 10.08 7.34 -13.45
C GLN A 86 10.91 6.09 -13.19
N ALA A 87 12.25 6.21 -13.19
CA ALA A 87 13.12 5.07 -12.88
C ALA A 87 12.86 4.53 -11.47
N ILE A 88 12.81 5.40 -10.46
CA ILE A 88 12.46 5.05 -9.08
C ILE A 88 11.05 4.46 -9.02
N GLY A 89 10.12 5.07 -9.74
CA GLY A 89 8.73 4.69 -9.74
C GLY A 89 8.44 3.34 -10.40
N ILE A 90 9.19 2.94 -11.44
CA ILE A 90 9.13 1.58 -12.00
C ILE A 90 9.54 0.55 -10.94
N VAL A 91 10.65 0.81 -10.25
CA VAL A 91 11.10 -0.06 -9.14
C VAL A 91 10.04 -0.13 -8.05
N ALA A 92 9.43 1.01 -7.69
CA ALA A 92 8.36 1.08 -6.71
C ALA A 92 7.13 0.25 -7.10
N ILE A 93 6.71 0.30 -8.37
CA ILE A 93 5.60 -0.49 -8.89
C ILE A 93 5.93 -1.99 -8.79
N ILE A 94 7.12 -2.40 -9.22
CA ILE A 94 7.55 -3.80 -9.14
C ILE A 94 7.52 -4.29 -7.69
N VAL A 95 8.11 -3.54 -6.77
CA VAL A 95 8.15 -3.88 -5.34
C VAL A 95 6.74 -3.92 -4.73
N SER A 96 5.85 -2.99 -5.11
CA SER A 96 4.45 -2.98 -4.66
C SER A 96 3.69 -4.20 -5.17
N VAL A 97 3.87 -4.59 -6.44
CA VAL A 97 3.25 -5.80 -7.02
C VAL A 97 3.76 -7.06 -6.33
N LEU A 98 5.07 -7.18 -6.09
CA LEU A 98 5.63 -8.29 -5.33
C LEU A 98 5.09 -8.33 -3.88
N GLY A 99 4.94 -7.16 -3.25
CA GLY A 99 4.32 -7.02 -1.94
C GLY A 99 2.86 -7.46 -1.88
N MET A 100 2.08 -7.18 -2.94
CA MET A 100 0.72 -7.67 -3.09
C MET A 100 0.69 -9.20 -3.17
N LEU A 101 1.58 -9.80 -3.97
CA LEU A 101 1.70 -11.25 -4.10
C LEU A 101 2.15 -11.92 -2.79
N ALA A 102 3.11 -11.32 -2.08
CA ALA A 102 3.53 -11.78 -0.76
C ALA A 102 2.38 -11.71 0.25
N SER A 103 1.63 -10.61 0.26
CA SER A 103 0.46 -10.42 1.13
C SER A 103 -0.66 -11.43 0.86
N TYR A 104 -0.77 -11.91 -0.38
CA TYR A 104 -1.69 -12.98 -0.74
C TYR A 104 -1.30 -14.32 -0.12
N LYS A 105 0.00 -14.66 -0.15
CA LYS A 105 0.52 -15.92 0.43
C LYS A 105 0.50 -15.94 1.96
N ILE A 106 0.66 -14.78 2.60
CA ILE A 106 0.89 -14.65 4.05
C ILE A 106 -0.43 -14.36 4.81
N ARG A 107 -1.58 -14.75 4.25
CA ARG A 107 -2.89 -14.38 4.79
C ARG A 107 -3.17 -14.91 6.20
N SER A 108 -2.53 -16.02 6.59
CA SER A 108 -2.68 -16.68 7.90
C SER A 108 -1.80 -16.11 9.02
N VAL A 109 -0.87 -15.20 8.71
CA VAL A 109 0.08 -14.67 9.71
C VAL A 109 -0.51 -13.49 10.49
N SER A 110 0.11 -13.17 11.63
CA SER A 110 -0.28 -12.09 12.52
C SER A 110 -0.53 -10.75 11.79
N PHE A 111 -1.49 -10.00 12.31
CA PHE A 111 -1.88 -8.71 11.73
C PHE A 111 -0.70 -7.73 11.62
N GLY A 112 0.14 -7.66 12.65
CA GLY A 112 1.31 -6.77 12.68
C GLY A 112 2.31 -7.08 11.57
N PHE A 113 2.59 -8.37 11.33
CA PHE A 113 3.50 -8.77 10.25
C PHE A 113 2.95 -8.40 8.88
N ARG A 114 1.65 -8.64 8.64
CA ARG A 114 0.99 -8.26 7.39
C ARG A 114 0.99 -6.76 7.14
N LEU A 115 0.80 -5.96 8.20
CA LEU A 115 0.87 -4.50 8.12
C LEU A 115 2.30 -4.03 7.80
N ALA A 116 3.32 -4.63 8.41
CA ALA A 116 4.71 -4.31 8.14
C ALA A 116 5.09 -4.62 6.68
N VAL A 117 4.77 -5.83 6.19
CA VAL A 117 5.01 -6.22 4.80
C VAL A 117 4.30 -5.28 3.82
N PHE A 118 3.06 -4.89 4.12
CA PHE A 118 2.32 -3.94 3.31
C PHE A 118 3.03 -2.58 3.22
N TRP A 119 3.42 -1.98 4.34
CA TRP A 119 4.07 -0.68 4.33
C TRP A 119 5.46 -0.72 3.71
N VAL A 120 6.26 -1.74 4.01
CA VAL A 120 7.60 -1.89 3.41
C VAL A 120 7.51 -2.02 1.89
N SER A 121 6.57 -2.81 1.38
CA SER A 121 6.41 -2.98 -0.07
C SER A 121 5.82 -1.77 -0.79
N ASN A 122 5.10 -0.90 -0.10
CA ASN A 122 4.50 0.31 -0.69
C ASN A 122 5.24 1.60 -0.32
N ALA A 123 6.27 1.54 0.52
CA ALA A 123 7.04 2.71 0.98
C ALA A 123 7.66 3.48 -0.19
N LEU A 124 8.26 2.77 -1.16
CA LEU A 124 8.83 3.38 -2.35
C LEU A 124 7.77 4.06 -3.22
N LEU A 125 6.57 3.48 -3.32
CA LEU A 125 5.48 4.05 -4.11
C LEU A 125 4.93 5.33 -3.46
N VAL A 126 4.82 5.32 -2.13
CA VAL A 126 4.45 6.50 -1.33
C VAL A 126 5.49 7.59 -1.48
N LEU A 127 6.77 7.26 -1.32
CA LEU A 127 7.86 8.21 -1.45
C LEU A 127 7.94 8.80 -2.86
N ALA A 128 7.82 7.97 -3.91
CA ALA A 128 7.80 8.43 -5.29
C ALA A 128 6.58 9.32 -5.58
N SER A 129 5.42 9.03 -5.00
CA SER A 129 4.25 9.89 -5.16
C SER A 129 4.44 11.25 -4.50
N LEU A 130 5.05 11.29 -3.30
CA LEU A 130 5.39 12.55 -2.61
C LEU A 130 6.43 13.36 -3.39
N LEU A 131 7.47 12.71 -3.92
CA LEU A 131 8.46 13.35 -4.78
C LEU A 131 7.82 13.90 -6.06
N GLY A 132 6.87 13.17 -6.65
CA GLY A 132 6.09 13.64 -7.80
C GLY A 132 5.30 14.92 -7.51
N VAL A 133 4.61 14.97 -6.37
CA VAL A 133 3.93 16.19 -5.91
C VAL A 133 4.93 17.33 -5.74
N PHE A 134 6.09 17.07 -5.12
CA PHE A 134 7.11 18.09 -4.89
C PHE A 134 7.67 18.63 -6.21
N VAL A 135 8.04 17.77 -7.16
CA VAL A 135 8.54 18.18 -8.48
C VAL A 135 7.49 19.03 -9.21
N ILE A 136 6.22 18.63 -9.21
CA ILE A 136 5.17 19.44 -9.84
C ILE A 136 5.03 20.79 -9.14
N ALA A 137 4.93 20.79 -7.80
CA ALA A 137 4.77 22.00 -7.00
C ALA A 137 5.90 23.00 -7.23
N SER A 138 7.13 22.52 -7.40
CA SER A 138 8.31 23.37 -7.60
C SER A 138 8.45 23.92 -9.02
N TYR A 139 8.04 23.17 -10.05
CA TYR A 139 8.40 23.50 -11.44
C TYR A 139 7.22 23.79 -12.36
N VAL A 140 6.09 23.10 -12.21
CA VAL A 140 5.03 23.08 -13.25
C VAL A 140 3.61 23.21 -12.70
N LEU A 141 3.46 23.66 -11.44
CA LEU A 141 2.15 23.85 -10.79
C LEU A 141 1.25 24.87 -11.50
N GLY A 142 1.85 25.83 -12.21
CA GLY A 142 1.11 26.83 -12.99
C GLY A 142 0.38 26.28 -14.23
N THR A 143 0.56 25.00 -14.56
CA THR A 143 -0.08 24.35 -15.71
C THR A 143 -1.28 23.50 -15.29
N ILE A 144 -2.30 23.39 -16.15
CA ILE A 144 -3.47 22.52 -15.89
C ILE A 144 -3.01 21.07 -15.70
N SER A 145 -2.05 20.61 -16.50
CA SER A 145 -1.45 19.27 -16.38
C SER A 145 -0.73 19.08 -15.05
N GLY A 146 -0.05 20.11 -14.53
CA GLY A 146 0.57 20.08 -13.21
C GLY A 146 -0.47 19.92 -12.10
N VAL A 147 -1.50 20.76 -12.06
CA VAL A 147 -2.56 20.68 -11.05
C VAL A 147 -3.26 19.31 -11.08
N ALA A 148 -3.60 18.82 -12.27
CA ALA A 148 -4.19 17.49 -12.43
C ALA A 148 -3.21 16.37 -12.01
N GLY A 149 -1.92 16.50 -12.31
CA GLY A 149 -0.88 15.56 -11.88
C GLY A 149 -0.74 15.48 -10.36
N VAL A 150 -0.76 16.60 -9.66
CA VAL A 150 -0.76 16.64 -8.18
C VAL A 150 -1.99 15.92 -7.63
N ALA A 151 -3.17 16.18 -8.19
CA ALA A 151 -4.40 15.52 -7.76
C ALA A 151 -4.30 13.98 -7.93
N LEU A 152 -3.72 13.50 -9.04
CA LEU A 152 -3.51 12.07 -9.27
C LEU A 152 -2.50 11.44 -8.31
N TYR A 153 -1.37 12.11 -8.02
CA TYR A 153 -0.41 11.62 -7.03
C TYR A 153 -1.01 11.55 -5.62
N ILE A 154 -1.79 12.57 -5.21
CA ILE A 154 -2.49 12.57 -3.92
C ILE A 154 -3.55 11.46 -3.88
N ALA A 155 -4.31 11.28 -4.96
CA ALA A 155 -5.30 10.21 -5.05
C ALA A 155 -4.64 8.81 -4.95
N SER A 156 -3.50 8.61 -5.61
CA SER A 156 -2.69 7.39 -5.47
C SER A 156 -2.28 7.14 -4.01
N LEU A 157 -1.73 8.17 -3.33
CA LEU A 157 -1.37 8.09 -1.91
C LEU A 157 -2.56 7.70 -1.03
N ALA A 158 -3.70 8.36 -1.22
CA ALA A 158 -4.91 8.08 -0.46
C ALA A 158 -5.37 6.63 -0.66
N LEU A 159 -5.33 6.11 -1.88
CA LEU A 159 -5.70 4.73 -2.18
C LEU A 159 -4.74 3.70 -1.59
N VAL A 160 -3.44 3.98 -1.53
CA VAL A 160 -2.46 3.14 -0.83
C VAL A 160 -2.79 3.09 0.66
N VAL A 161 -3.06 4.24 1.30
CA VAL A 161 -3.44 4.29 2.72
C VAL A 161 -4.75 3.53 2.98
N ILE A 162 -5.75 3.69 2.12
CA ILE A 162 -7.05 3.00 2.23
C ILE A 162 -6.90 1.49 2.06
N ALA A 163 -5.95 1.04 1.23
CA ALA A 163 -5.68 -0.38 1.00
C ALA A 163 -4.99 -1.09 2.17
N ALA A 164 -4.49 -0.33 3.16
CA ALA A 164 -3.79 -0.89 4.31
C ALA A 164 -4.63 -1.94 5.06
N PRO A 165 -3.99 -3.02 5.57
CA PRO A 165 -4.69 -4.03 6.36
C PRO A 165 -5.40 -3.40 7.58
N LYS A 166 -6.70 -3.63 7.72
CA LYS A 166 -7.49 -3.22 8.89
C LYS A 166 -7.58 -4.35 9.92
N ARG A 167 -7.49 -4.01 11.21
CA ARG A 167 -7.71 -4.95 12.31
C ARG A 167 -9.19 -5.27 12.39
N VAL A 168 -9.56 -6.54 12.32
CA VAL A 168 -10.95 -6.96 12.53
C VAL A 168 -11.16 -7.08 14.02
N THR A 169 -11.85 -6.12 14.63
CA THR A 169 -12.27 -6.21 16.02
C THR A 169 -13.58 -7.00 16.07
N ILE A 170 -13.55 -8.21 16.64
CA ILE A 170 -14.78 -8.97 16.89
C ILE A 170 -15.52 -8.20 17.98
N LYS A 171 -16.59 -7.49 17.62
CA LYS A 171 -17.55 -7.01 18.61
C LYS A 171 -18.31 -8.23 19.11
N HIS A 172 -18.10 -8.63 20.37
CA HIS A 172 -19.07 -9.49 21.05
C HIS A 172 -20.36 -8.68 21.13
N GLN A 173 -21.38 -9.09 20.37
CA GLN A 173 -22.74 -8.65 20.63
C GLN A 173 -23.17 -9.33 21.94
N PRO A 174 -23.63 -8.56 22.94
CA PRO A 174 -24.11 -9.09 24.21
C PRO A 174 -25.39 -9.92 24.04
#